data_AF-A0A960SUH1-F1
#
_entry.id   AF-A0A960SUH1-F1
#
_cell.length_a   1.000
_cell.length_b   1.000
_cell.length_c   1.000
_cell.angle_alpha   90.00
_cell.angle_beta   90.00
_cell.angle_gamma   90.00
#
_symmetry.space_group_name_H-M   'P 1'
#
loop_
_entity.id
_entity.type
_entity.pdbx_description
1 polymer ?
#
loop_
_entity_poly.entity_id
_entity_poly.type
_entity_poly.pdbx_seq_one_letter_code
_entity_poly.pdbx_strand_id
1 'polypeptide(L)'
;MRGHLAILLHAHLPYVRHPEHERFLEESWFFEAVTEVYLPLLGRLRGLRSEGVRFRLTLSLSPTLGAMLEDDLLRGRWRRRHEQLIELARREGIRHRWQPVQQALAQRQATAFEATLRL
;
A
#
# COMPACT_ATOMS: atom_id res chain seq x y z
N MET A 1 -21.62 -0.32 31.70
CA MET A 1 -20.16 -0.32 32.01
C MET A 1 -19.41 0.30 30.83
N ARG A 2 -18.35 1.08 31.07
CA ARG A 2 -17.44 1.54 30.00
C ARG A 2 -16.27 0.54 29.92
N GLY A 3 -16.09 -0.10 28.77
CA GLY A 3 -14.97 -1.00 28.51
C GLY A 3 -13.78 -0.26 27.89
N HIS A 4 -12.60 -0.86 27.99
CA HIS A 4 -11.42 -0.41 27.25
C HIS A 4 -11.25 -1.25 25.99
N LEU A 5 -10.91 -0.60 24.88
CA LEU A 5 -10.59 -1.26 23.61
C LEU A 5 -9.11 -1.01 23.30
N ALA A 6 -8.37 -2.09 23.05
CA ALA A 6 -7.00 -2.05 22.56
C ALA A 6 -6.92 -2.75 21.20
N ILE A 7 -6.66 -1.97 20.15
CA ILE A 7 -6.39 -2.51 18.81
C ILE A 7 -4.87 -2.56 18.63
N LEU A 8 -4.36 -3.76 18.40
CA LEU A 8 -2.95 -4.01 18.08
C LEU A 8 -2.84 -4.61 16.68
N LEU A 9 -2.10 -3.94 15.82
CA LEU A 9 -1.76 -4.41 14.48
C LEU A 9 -0.30 -4.85 14.48
N HIS A 10 -0.04 -6.09 14.08
CA HIS A 10 1.31 -6.61 13.92
C HIS A 10 1.65 -6.71 12.43
N ALA A 11 2.66 -5.96 12.00
CA ALA A 11 3.14 -5.91 10.64
C ALA A 11 4.53 -6.54 10.56
N HIS A 12 4.61 -7.64 9.81
CA HIS A 12 5.81 -8.42 9.62
C HIS A 12 5.88 -8.97 8.21
N LEU A 13 7.10 -9.01 7.67
CA LEU A 13 7.46 -9.70 6.43
C LEU A 13 8.87 -10.29 6.61
N PRO A 14 9.15 -11.47 6.02
CA PRO A 14 10.52 -11.97 5.91
C PRO A 14 11.37 -11.01 5.07
N TYR A 15 12.69 -11.08 5.22
CA TYR A 15 13.60 -10.22 4.47
C TYR A 15 13.70 -10.69 3.01
N VAL A 16 13.24 -9.87 2.06
CA VAL A 16 13.12 -10.22 0.64
C VAL A 16 14.00 -9.37 -0.28
N ARG A 17 15.04 -8.72 0.25
CA ARG A 17 15.92 -7.85 -0.56
C ARG A 17 16.94 -8.67 -1.34
N HIS A 18 16.80 -8.71 -2.66
CA HIS A 18 17.69 -9.45 -3.57
C HIS A 18 18.31 -8.52 -4.63
N PRO A 19 19.41 -7.80 -4.31
CA PRO A 19 20.10 -6.92 -5.26
C PRO A 19 20.69 -7.65 -6.47
N GLU A 20 21.02 -8.94 -6.33
CA GLU A 20 21.61 -9.80 -7.36
C GLU A 20 20.65 -10.11 -8.53
N HIS A 21 19.35 -9.95 -8.32
CA HIS A 21 18.32 -10.19 -9.34
C HIS A 21 17.61 -8.89 -9.68
N GLU A 22 17.44 -8.57 -10.97
CA GLU A 22 16.69 -7.38 -11.38
C GLU A 22 15.20 -7.46 -10.99
N ARG A 23 14.65 -8.68 -11.01
CA ARG A 23 13.28 -9.01 -10.58
C ARG A 23 13.32 -10.25 -9.71
N PHE A 24 12.60 -10.21 -8.61
CA PHE A 24 12.45 -11.33 -7.69
C PHE A 24 11.00 -11.40 -7.24
N LEU A 25 10.42 -12.60 -7.17
CA LEU A 25 8.97 -12.75 -6.98
C LEU A 25 8.56 -12.36 -5.57
N GLU A 26 9.38 -12.70 -4.59
CA GLU A 26 9.16 -12.50 -3.16
C GLU A 26 9.13 -11.02 -2.79
N GLU A 27 9.82 -10.16 -3.54
CA GLU A 27 9.72 -8.70 -3.40
C GLU A 27 8.29 -8.19 -3.67
N SER A 28 7.50 -8.92 -4.46
CA SER A 28 6.11 -8.55 -4.75
C SER A 28 5.27 -8.52 -3.48
N TRP A 29 5.50 -9.40 -2.51
CA TRP A 29 4.79 -9.37 -1.23
C TRP A 29 5.04 -8.08 -0.46
N PHE A 30 6.29 -7.61 -0.48
CA PHE A 30 6.64 -6.33 0.13
C PHE A 30 5.94 -5.17 -0.61
N PHE A 31 5.93 -5.20 -1.95
CA PHE A 31 5.29 -4.15 -2.74
C PHE A 31 3.77 -4.10 -2.53
N GLU A 32 3.11 -5.25 -2.53
CA GLU A 32 1.68 -5.38 -2.27
C GLU A 32 1.33 -4.89 -0.86
N ALA A 33 2.10 -5.29 0.16
CA ALA A 33 1.87 -4.83 1.53
C ALA A 33 2.02 -3.31 1.68
N VAL A 34 3.02 -2.70 1.03
CA VAL A 34 3.20 -1.24 1.02
C VAL A 34 2.01 -0.54 0.33
N THR A 35 1.63 -1.01 -0.86
CA THR A 35 0.59 -0.40 -1.70
C THR A 35 -0.82 -0.58 -1.11
N GLU A 36 -1.14 -1.76 -0.59
CA GLU A 36 -2.52 -2.12 -0.26
C GLU A 36 -2.82 -2.06 1.24
N VAL A 37 -1.80 -2.06 2.10
CA VAL A 37 -1.98 -2.08 3.56
C VAL A 37 -1.38 -0.85 4.21
N TYR A 38 -0.06 -0.66 4.12
CA TYR A 38 0.65 0.30 4.97
C TYR A 38 0.34 1.75 4.60
N LEU A 39 0.44 2.11 3.31
CA LEU A 39 0.14 3.47 2.87
C LEU A 39 -1.36 3.81 2.98
N PRO A 40 -2.31 2.93 2.60
CA PRO A 40 -3.73 3.17 2.84
C PRO A 40 -4.07 3.35 4.32
N LEU A 41 -3.50 2.53 5.21
CA LEU A 41 -3.68 2.69 6.66
C LEU A 41 -3.15 4.05 7.12
N LEU A 42 -1.95 4.44 6.71
CA LEU A 42 -1.37 5.75 7.04
C LEU A 42 -2.27 6.90 6.56
N GLY A 43 -2.79 6.82 5.33
CA GLY A 43 -3.72 7.80 4.78
C GLY A 43 -5.00 7.92 5.62
N ARG A 44 -5.60 6.81 6.04
CA ARG A 44 -6.77 6.80 6.92
C ARG A 44 -6.49 7.41 8.29
N LEU A 45 -5.37 7.06 8.92
CA LEU A 45 -4.99 7.59 10.23
C LEU A 45 -4.73 9.10 10.16
N ARG A 46 -4.14 9.59 9.06
CA ARG A 46 -3.98 11.03 8.80
C ARG A 46 -5.33 11.73 8.60
N GLY A 47 -6.28 11.10 7.88
CA GLY A 47 -7.64 11.60 7.71
C GLY A 47 -8.40 11.74 9.04
N LEU A 48 -8.40 10.69 9.86
CA LEU A 48 -9.01 10.73 11.20
C LEU A 48 -8.42 11.84 12.06
N ARG A 49 -7.09 12.04 11.98
CA ARG A 49 -6.41 13.12 12.69
C ARG A 49 -6.86 14.49 12.19
N SER A 50 -6.97 14.70 10.87
CA SER A 50 -7.44 15.98 10.32
C SER A 50 -8.90 16.28 10.64
N GLU A 51 -9.73 15.26 10.81
CA GLU A 51 -11.13 15.38 11.23
C GLU A 51 -11.30 15.57 12.74
N GLY A 52 -10.20 15.60 13.51
CA GLY A 52 -10.24 15.74 14.98
C GLY A 52 -10.78 14.50 15.71
N VAL A 53 -10.86 13.35 15.04
CA VAL A 53 -11.32 12.10 15.64
C VAL A 53 -10.25 11.57 16.59
N ARG A 54 -10.62 11.38 17.85
CA ARG A 54 -9.73 10.79 18.87
C ARG A 54 -9.73 9.27 18.73
N PHE A 55 -8.59 8.70 18.33
CA PHE A 55 -8.38 7.25 18.26
C PHE A 55 -7.10 6.81 18.98
N ARG A 56 -7.01 5.52 19.33
CA ARG A 56 -5.81 4.88 19.87
C ARG A 56 -5.60 3.54 19.17
N LEU A 57 -4.37 3.29 18.75
CA LEU A 57 -3.93 2.13 17.98
C LEU A 57 -2.49 1.83 18.41
N THR A 58 -2.14 0.55 18.50
CA THR A 58 -0.74 0.11 18.58
C THR A 58 -0.35 -0.57 17.27
N LEU A 59 0.77 -0.16 16.67
CA LEU A 59 1.37 -0.81 15.51
C LEU A 59 2.71 -1.39 15.92
N SER A 60 2.85 -2.72 15.82
CA SER A 60 4.11 -3.44 15.96
C SER A 60 4.72 -3.65 14.58
N LEU A 61 5.94 -3.16 14.37
CA LEU A 61 6.71 -3.34 13.14
C LEU A 61 7.91 -4.23 13.43
N SER A 62 8.05 -5.34 12.71
CA SER A 62 9.25 -6.18 12.84
C SER A 62 10.50 -5.45 12.34
N PRO A 63 11.69 -5.68 12.95
CA PRO A 63 12.93 -5.03 12.49
C PRO A 63 13.27 -5.28 11.02
N THR A 64 12.98 -6.48 10.50
CA THR A 64 13.19 -6.82 9.09
C THR A 64 12.35 -5.96 8.16
N LEU A 65 11.07 -5.77 8.49
CA LEU A 65 10.18 -4.88 7.74
C LEU A 65 10.64 -3.43 7.82
N GLY A 66 11.06 -2.96 9.01
CA GLY A 66 11.61 -1.61 9.19
C GLY A 66 12.81 -1.35 8.26
N ALA A 67 13.77 -2.29 8.24
CA ALA A 67 14.94 -2.20 7.37
C ALA A 67 14.57 -2.17 5.87
N MET A 68 13.59 -2.96 5.44
CA MET A 68 13.13 -2.97 4.05
C MET A 68 12.35 -1.70 3.66
N LEU A 69 11.59 -1.12 4.59
CA LEU A 69 10.88 0.15 4.39
C LEU A 69 11.85 1.34 4.23
N GLU A 70 13.08 1.21 4.72
CA GLU A 70 14.14 2.23 4.62
C GLU A 70 15.09 2.03 3.43
N ASP A 71 15.07 0.86 2.80
CA ASP A 71 15.98 0.51 1.72
C ASP A 71 15.62 1.19 0.38
N ASP A 72 16.56 1.95 -0.18
CA ASP A 72 16.34 2.73 -1.41
C ASP A 72 16.14 1.86 -2.67
N LEU A 73 16.77 0.68 -2.72
CA LEU A 73 16.58 -0.25 -3.85
C LEU A 73 15.14 -0.75 -3.87
N LEU A 74 14.62 -1.21 -2.73
CA LEU A 74 13.25 -1.68 -2.60
C LEU A 74 12.24 -0.56 -2.83
N ARG A 75 12.47 0.65 -2.30
CA ARG A 75 11.64 1.83 -2.57
C ARG A 75 11.58 2.17 -4.06
N GLY A 76 12.72 2.12 -4.75
CA GLY A 76 12.81 2.36 -6.18
C GLY A 76 12.08 1.29 -7.00
N ARG A 77 12.24 0.01 -6.65
CA ARG A 77 11.53 -1.11 -7.29
C ARG A 77 10.02 -1.03 -7.06
N TRP A 78 9.60 -0.75 -5.82
CA TRP A 78 8.20 -0.52 -5.47
C TRP A 78 7.59 0.60 -6.31
N ARG A 79 8.25 1.77 -6.41
CA ARG A 79 7.76 2.90 -7.21
C ARG A 79 7.53 2.51 -8.66
N ARG A 80 8.50 1.84 -9.29
CA ARG A 80 8.35 1.35 -10.68
C ARG A 80 7.17 0.38 -10.82
N ARG A 81 7.04 -0.58 -9.90
CA ARG A 81 5.92 -1.54 -9.89
C ARG A 81 4.57 -0.84 -9.72
N HIS A 82 4.51 0.17 -8.87
CA HIS A 82 3.30 0.94 -8.56
C HIS A 82 2.87 1.81 -9.74
N GLU A 83 3.81 2.46 -10.44
CA GLU A 83 3.53 3.19 -11.68
C GLU A 83 2.98 2.26 -12.78
N GLN A 84 3.50 1.04 -12.88
CA GLN A 84 2.97 0.02 -13.78
C GLN A 84 1.53 -0.41 -13.41
N LEU A 85 1.19 -0.46 -12.12
CA LEU A 85 -0.19 -0.74 -11.67
C LEU A 85 -1.15 0.40 -12.05
N ILE A 86 -0.73 1.65 -11.89
CA ILE A 86 -1.52 2.82 -12.30
C ILE A 86 -1.79 2.74 -13.81
N GLU A 87 -0.74 2.50 -14.61
CA GLU A 87 -0.87 2.38 -16.06
C GLU A 87 -1.78 1.22 -16.47
N LEU A 88 -1.62 0.05 -15.82
CA LEU A 88 -2.49 -1.10 -16.03
C LEU A 88 -3.95 -0.74 -15.74
N ALA A 89 -4.24 -0.15 -14.58
CA ALA A 89 -5.60 0.23 -14.18
C ALA A 89 -6.22 1.23 -15.17
N ARG A 90 -5.45 2.20 -15.68
CA ARG A 90 -5.91 3.13 -16.73
C ARG A 90 -6.25 2.40 -18.03
N ARG A 91 -5.38 1.48 -18.48
CA ARG A 91 -5.63 0.66 -19.67
C ARG A 91 -6.86 -0.23 -19.53
N GLU A 92 -7.06 -0.82 -18.35
CA GLU A 92 -8.27 -1.61 -18.07
C GLU A 92 -9.54 -0.76 -18.14
N GLY A 93 -9.48 0.50 -17.71
CA GLY A 93 -10.59 1.45 -17.85
C GLY A 93 -10.96 1.73 -19.32
N ILE A 94 -9.96 1.81 -20.20
CA ILE A 94 -10.19 2.01 -21.65
C ILE A 94 -10.71 0.71 -22.30
N ARG A 95 -10.12 -0.45 -21.95
CA ARG A 95 -10.51 -1.76 -22.46
C ARG A 95 -11.98 -2.06 -22.16
N HIS A 96 -12.40 -1.75 -20.93
CA HIS A 96 -13.74 -2.04 -20.42
C HIS A 96 -14.72 -0.87 -20.61
N ARG A 97 -14.48 0.09 -21.50
CA ARG A 97 -15.33 1.28 -21.71
C ARG A 97 -16.81 0.99 -21.99
N TRP A 98 -17.15 -0.22 -22.42
CA TRP A 98 -18.53 -0.68 -22.68
C TRP A 98 -19.10 -1.58 -21.58
N GLN A 99 -18.34 -1.79 -20.51
CA GLN A 99 -18.70 -2.61 -19.36
C GLN A 99 -18.65 -1.72 -18.10
N PRO A 100 -19.75 -1.03 -17.76
CA PRO A 100 -19.73 0.06 -16.77
C PRO A 100 -19.15 -0.32 -15.41
N VAL A 101 -19.43 -1.54 -14.92
CA VAL A 101 -18.93 -2.02 -13.62
C VAL A 101 -17.41 -2.18 -13.64
N GLN A 102 -16.86 -2.85 -14.65
CA GLN A 102 -15.44 -3.09 -14.82
C GLN A 102 -14.68 -1.77 -15.07
N GLN A 103 -15.24 -0.88 -15.87
CA GLN A 103 -14.68 0.45 -16.10
C GLN A 103 -14.58 1.26 -14.81
N ALA A 104 -15.66 1.30 -14.01
CA ALA A 104 -15.68 2.03 -12.75
C ALA A 104 -14.68 1.46 -11.74
N LEU A 105 -14.56 0.12 -11.67
CA LEU A 105 -13.57 -0.54 -10.82
C LEU A 105 -12.14 -0.15 -11.21
N ALA A 106 -11.81 -0.18 -12.50
CA ALA A 106 -10.50 0.18 -13.02
C ALA A 106 -10.14 1.65 -12.74
N GLN A 107 -11.09 2.57 -12.92
CA GLN A 107 -10.92 3.99 -12.60
C GLN A 107 -10.71 4.23 -11.10
N ARG A 108 -11.47 3.53 -10.25
CA ARG A 108 -11.31 3.58 -8.80
C ARG A 108 -9.93 3.08 -8.36
N GLN A 109 -9.47 1.97 -8.92
CA GLN A 109 -8.12 1.41 -8.67
C GLN A 109 -7.03 2.41 -9.07
N ALA A 110 -7.11 2.99 -10.28
CA ALA A 110 -6.15 4.00 -10.74
C ALA A 110 -6.10 5.21 -9.79
N THR A 111 -7.27 5.72 -9.38
CA THR A 111 -7.38 6.85 -8.44
C THR A 111 -6.77 6.52 -7.08
N ALA A 112 -7.05 5.31 -6.55
CA ALA A 112 -6.52 4.88 -5.28
C ALA A 112 -4.98 4.76 -5.30
N PHE A 113 -4.42 4.19 -6.36
CA PHE A 113 -2.97 4.08 -6.54
C PHE A 113 -2.30 5.44 -6.74
N GLU A 114 -2.92 6.36 -7.49
CA GLU A 114 -2.40 7.72 -7.64
C GLU A 114 -2.41 8.49 -6.31
N ALA A 115 -3.46 8.31 -5.50
CA ALA A 115 -3.53 8.93 -4.17
C ALA A 115 -2.41 8.43 -3.24
N THR A 116 -1.98 7.17 -3.40
CA THR A 116 -0.90 6.59 -2.59
C THR A 116 0.45 7.28 -2.82
N LEU A 117 0.69 7.80 -4.03
CA LEU A 117 1.91 8.55 -4.35
C LEU A 117 1.94 9.98 -3.78
N ARG A 118 0.82 10.48 -3.25
CA ARG A 118 0.67 11.85 -2.71
C ARG A 118 0.73 11.91 -1.18
N LEU A 119 0.83 10.76 -0.51
CA LEU A 119 1.02 10.65 0.94
C LEU A 119 2.48 10.88 1.31
#